data_AF-A0AAV4DFZ4-F1
#
_entry.id   AF-A0AAV4DFZ4-F1
#
_cell.length_a   1.000
_cell.length_b   1.000
_cell.length_c   1.000
_cell.angle_alpha   90.00
_cell.angle_beta   90.00
_cell.angle_gamma   90.00
#
_symmetry.space_group_name_H-M   'P 1'
#
loop_
_entity.id
_entity.type
_entity.pdbx_description
1 polymer ?
#
loop_
_entity_poly.entity_id
_entity_poly.type
_entity_poly.pdbx_seq_one_letter_code
_entity_poly.pdbx_strand_id
1 'polypeptide(L)'
;MAIDQSNLPKDIWLMRPCEIYKEEYRDCKRLLSRFYQYYVDGTTKDCSHWLADFNNCMAFRKNRDLNAMEAVLSSERNRRAERLQMARENNVWEYRNSPPAQWFSSLPSFSSAER
;
A
#
# COMPACT_ATOMS: atom_id res chain seq x y z
N MET A 1 -5.50 20.75 -17.63
CA MET A 1 -5.98 19.68 -18.53
C MET A 1 -6.87 18.75 -17.71
N ALA A 2 -8.18 18.79 -17.96
CA ALA A 2 -9.11 17.85 -17.34
C ALA A 2 -8.86 16.45 -17.93
N ILE A 3 -8.71 15.46 -17.05
CA ILE A 3 -8.53 14.06 -17.44
C ILE A 3 -9.90 13.54 -17.85
N ASP A 4 -10.05 13.11 -19.10
CA ASP A 4 -11.22 12.33 -19.51
C ASP A 4 -11.16 10.96 -18.82
N GLN A 5 -11.98 10.79 -17.78
CA GLN A 5 -12.00 9.60 -16.93
C GLN A 5 -12.66 8.39 -17.60
N SER A 6 -13.27 8.57 -18.77
CA SER A 6 -14.05 7.51 -19.45
C SER A 6 -13.21 6.33 -19.94
N ASN A 7 -11.90 6.52 -20.14
CA ASN A 7 -10.99 5.50 -20.68
C ASN A 7 -10.02 4.91 -19.64
N LEU A 8 -10.20 5.19 -18.35
CA LEU A 8 -9.32 4.67 -17.29
C LEU A 8 -9.89 3.38 -16.66
N PRO A 9 -9.03 2.43 -16.27
CA PRO A 9 -9.46 1.26 -15.51
C PRO A 9 -10.19 1.64 -14.22
N LYS A 10 -11.19 0.86 -13.82
CA LYS A 10 -11.99 1.11 -12.59
C LYS A 10 -11.15 1.16 -11.32
N ASP A 11 -9.99 0.53 -11.36
CA ASP A 11 -9.07 0.34 -10.25
C ASP A 11 -7.86 1.29 -10.32
N ILE A 12 -7.92 2.32 -11.17
CA ILE A 12 -6.89 3.38 -11.29
C ILE A 12 -6.54 4.03 -9.95
N TRP A 13 -7.47 4.06 -9.00
CA TRP A 13 -7.28 4.59 -7.66
C TRP A 13 -6.22 3.82 -6.84
N LEU A 14 -5.84 2.59 -7.25
CA LEU A 14 -4.73 1.85 -6.62
C LEU A 14 -3.36 2.49 -6.92
N MET A 15 -3.24 3.22 -8.03
CA MET A 15 -1.98 3.81 -8.45
C MET A 15 -1.58 4.94 -7.51
N ARG A 16 -0.44 4.80 -6.85
CA ARG A 16 0.10 5.81 -5.91
C ARG A 16 0.83 6.92 -6.69
N PRO A 17 1.05 8.10 -6.08
CA PRO A 17 1.90 9.13 -6.69
C PRO A 17 3.28 8.56 -7.03
N CYS A 18 3.83 8.94 -8.18
CA CYS A 18 5.08 8.34 -8.67
C CYS A 18 6.23 8.50 -7.67
N GLU A 19 6.27 9.61 -6.95
CA GLU A 19 7.26 9.93 -5.93
C GLU A 19 7.33 8.87 -4.83
N ILE A 20 6.20 8.26 -4.46
CA ILE A 20 6.14 7.20 -3.44
C ILE A 20 6.96 5.98 -3.89
N TYR A 21 6.83 5.53 -5.14
CA TYR A 21 7.62 4.39 -5.63
C TYR A 21 9.14 4.64 -5.56
N LYS A 22 9.55 5.88 -5.82
CA LYS A 22 10.96 6.28 -5.71
C LYS A 22 11.45 6.28 -4.26
N GLU A 23 10.61 6.75 -3.33
CA GLU A 23 10.90 6.74 -1.90
C GLU A 23 10.99 5.31 -1.37
N GLU A 24 10.05 4.44 -1.74
CA GLU A 24 10.06 3.01 -1.38
C GLU A 24 11.33 2.31 -1.89
N TYR A 25 11.73 2.59 -3.12
CA TYR A 25 13.00 2.08 -3.67
C TYR A 25 14.22 2.53 -2.86
N ARG A 26 14.28 3.83 -2.54
CA ARG A 26 15.37 4.42 -1.74
C ARG A 26 15.41 3.80 -0.34
N ASP A 27 14.26 3.70 0.30
CA ASP A 27 14.13 3.21 1.66
C ASP A 27 14.43 1.71 1.72
N CYS A 28 14.01 0.93 0.73
CA CYS A 28 14.36 -0.49 0.59
C CYS A 28 15.88 -0.71 0.50
N LYS A 29 16.61 0.20 -0.17
CA LYS A 29 18.07 0.12 -0.31
C LYS A 29 18.87 0.78 0.81
N ARG A 30 18.22 1.52 1.70
CA ARG A 30 18.90 2.23 2.80
C ARG A 30 19.56 1.21 3.75
N LEU A 31 20.78 1.51 4.21
CA LEU A 31 21.59 0.59 5.02
C LEU A 31 20.83 0.02 6.23
N LEU A 32 20.21 0.91 7.01
CA LEU A 32 19.40 0.52 8.18
C LEU A 32 18.23 -0.38 7.78
N SER A 33 17.55 -0.08 6.68
CA SER A 33 16.44 -0.90 6.19
C SER A 33 16.89 -2.28 5.75
N ARG A 34 18.05 -2.39 5.07
CA ARG A 34 18.61 -3.69 4.69
C ARG A 34 19.06 -4.50 5.90
N PHE A 35 19.59 -3.83 6.92
CA PHE A 35 19.90 -4.45 8.21
C PHE A 35 18.62 -5.01 8.86
N TYR A 36 17.54 -4.23 8.91
CA TYR A 36 16.26 -4.72 9.45
C TYR A 36 15.67 -5.88 8.64
N GLN A 37 15.71 -5.81 7.31
CA GLN A 37 15.28 -6.92 6.44
C GLN A 37 16.08 -8.19 6.75
N TYR A 38 17.41 -8.09 6.82
CA TYR A 38 18.27 -9.22 7.15
C TYR A 38 18.00 -9.76 8.56
N TYR A 39 17.74 -8.89 9.53
CA TYR A 39 17.42 -9.28 10.90
C TYR A 39 16.09 -10.05 11.00
N VAL A 40 15.06 -9.64 10.26
CA VAL A 40 13.73 -10.26 10.31
C VAL A 40 13.64 -11.50 9.41
N ASP A 41 14.12 -11.39 8.17
CA ASP A 41 13.90 -12.39 7.11
C ASP A 41 15.15 -13.23 6.81
N GLY A 42 16.29 -12.97 7.47
CA GLY A 42 17.58 -13.63 7.22
C GLY A 42 18.23 -13.29 5.87
N THR A 43 17.55 -12.50 5.04
CA THR A 43 17.98 -12.14 3.68
C THR A 43 17.55 -10.72 3.35
N THR A 44 18.23 -10.09 2.39
CA THR A 44 17.82 -8.79 1.88
C THR A 44 16.85 -8.97 0.71
N LYS A 45 15.79 -8.18 0.66
CA LYS A 45 14.79 -8.26 -0.42
C LYS A 45 15.30 -7.62 -1.72
N ASP A 46 14.73 -8.05 -2.85
CA ASP A 46 14.94 -7.39 -4.13
C ASP A 46 14.07 -6.14 -4.25
N CYS A 47 14.72 -4.99 -4.31
CA CYS A 47 14.09 -3.68 -4.45
C CYS A 47 13.84 -3.28 -5.91
N SER A 48 14.21 -4.10 -6.90
CA SER A 48 14.11 -3.76 -8.33
C SER A 48 12.69 -3.43 -8.77
N HIS A 49 11.69 -4.11 -8.20
CA HIS A 49 10.27 -3.91 -8.51
C HIS A 49 9.83 -2.46 -8.25
N TRP A 50 10.29 -1.83 -7.16
CA TRP A 50 9.98 -0.44 -6.86
C TRP A 50 10.50 0.54 -7.92
N LEU A 51 11.69 0.27 -8.45
CA LEU A 51 12.26 1.09 -9.51
C LEU A 51 11.51 0.91 -10.84
N ALA A 52 11.10 -0.33 -11.14
CA ALA A 52 10.28 -0.62 -12.32
C ALA A 52 8.92 0.11 -12.23
N ASP A 53 8.25 0.04 -11.09
CA ASP A 53 6.99 0.74 -10.84
C ASP A 53 7.14 2.26 -10.96
N PHE A 54 8.23 2.82 -10.43
CA PHE A 54 8.55 4.24 -10.61
C PHE A 54 8.69 4.62 -12.09
N ASN A 55 9.48 3.86 -12.85
CA ASN A 55 9.72 4.12 -14.26
C ASN A 55 8.42 4.01 -15.08
N ASN A 56 7.61 3.00 -14.82
CA ASN A 56 6.32 2.79 -15.47
C ASN A 56 5.32 3.91 -15.11
N CYS A 57 5.26 4.31 -13.84
CA CYS A 57 4.45 5.45 -13.40
C CYS A 57 4.86 6.74 -14.12
N MET A 58 6.17 6.98 -14.25
CA MET A 58 6.71 8.14 -14.97
C MET A 58 6.40 8.11 -16.47
N ALA A 59 6.45 6.94 -17.10
CA ALA A 59 6.09 6.76 -18.51
C ALA A 59 4.61 7.07 -18.74
N PHE A 60 3.72 6.57 -17.88
CA PHE A 60 2.31 6.94 -17.91
C PHE A 60 2.09 8.43 -17.68
N ARG A 61 2.77 9.02 -16.69
CA ARG A 61 2.64 10.45 -16.38
C ARG A 61 3.05 11.37 -17.53
N LYS A 62 4.13 11.03 -18.24
CA LYS A 62 4.67 11.86 -19.33
C LYS A 62 3.99 11.58 -20.67
N ASN A 63 3.80 10.31 -21.01
CA ASN A 63 3.45 9.87 -22.35
C ASN A 63 2.05 9.27 -22.44
N ARG A 64 1.32 9.16 -21.31
CA ARG A 64 0.02 8.46 -21.23
C ARG A 64 0.09 7.01 -21.71
N ASP A 65 1.23 6.36 -21.48
CA ASP A 65 1.43 4.95 -21.80
C ASP A 65 0.53 4.04 -20.93
N LEU A 66 -0.50 3.47 -21.57
CA LEU A 66 -1.49 2.62 -20.90
C LEU A 66 -0.91 1.26 -20.49
N ASN A 67 0.10 0.74 -21.21
CA ASN A 67 0.75 -0.51 -20.84
C ASN A 67 1.58 -0.31 -19.57
N ALA A 68 2.28 0.82 -19.47
CA ALA A 68 3.02 1.18 -18.27
C ALA A 68 2.10 1.37 -17.07
N MET A 69 0.94 2.01 -17.26
CA MET A 69 -0.10 2.13 -16.22
C MET A 69 -0.59 0.76 -15.75
N GLU A 70 -0.94 -0.14 -16.67
CA GLU A 70 -1.43 -1.48 -16.32
C GLU A 70 -0.37 -2.31 -15.58
N ALA A 71 0.91 -2.15 -15.93
CA ALA A 71 2.00 -2.80 -15.19
C ALA A 71 2.06 -2.33 -13.71
N VAL A 72 1.88 -1.04 -13.45
CA VAL A 72 1.83 -0.51 -12.06
C VAL A 72 0.56 -0.98 -11.34
N LEU A 73 -0.59 -1.01 -12.02
CA LEU A 73 -1.82 -1.51 -11.42
C LEU A 73 -1.72 -2.98 -11.06
N SER A 74 -1.11 -3.80 -11.93
CA SER A 74 -0.83 -5.20 -11.65
C SER A 74 0.05 -5.38 -10.40
N SER A 75 1.11 -4.59 -10.26
CA SER A 75 1.98 -4.66 -9.08
C SER A 75 1.28 -4.21 -7.79
N GLU A 76 0.41 -3.19 -7.85
CA GLU A 76 -0.41 -2.75 -6.71
C GLU A 76 -1.49 -3.78 -6.33
N ARG A 77 -2.13 -4.43 -7.31
CA ARG A 77 -3.07 -5.53 -7.07
C ARG A 77 -2.38 -6.67 -6.32
N ASN A 78 -1.18 -7.06 -6.76
CA ASN A 78 -0.39 -8.11 -6.11
C ASN A 78 -0.01 -7.72 -4.68
N ARG A 79 0.52 -6.51 -4.46
CA ARG A 79 0.85 -6.03 -3.10
C ARG A 79 -0.36 -5.96 -2.17
N ARG A 80 -1.53 -5.57 -2.70
CA ARG A 80 -2.78 -5.61 -1.92
C ARG A 80 -3.20 -7.03 -1.60
N ALA A 81 -3.11 -7.95 -2.56
CA ALA A 81 -3.46 -9.36 -2.38
C ALA A 81 -2.57 -10.02 -1.32
N GLU A 82 -1.25 -9.84 -1.39
CA GLU A 82 -0.29 -10.34 -0.39
C GLU A 82 -0.60 -9.79 1.00
N ARG A 83 -0.84 -8.49 1.15
CA ARG A 83 -1.21 -7.88 2.43
C ARG A 83 -2.48 -8.49 3.02
N LEU A 84 -3.50 -8.71 2.19
CA LEU A 84 -4.77 -9.30 2.63
C LEU A 84 -4.61 -10.79 2.94
N GLN A 85 -3.79 -11.51 2.18
CA GLN A 85 -3.49 -12.91 2.41
C GLN A 85 -2.82 -13.11 3.77
N MET A 86 -1.76 -12.34 4.07
CA MET A 86 -1.07 -12.40 5.37
C MET A 86 -2.02 -12.15 6.55
N ALA A 87 -2.97 -11.22 6.38
CA ALA A 87 -3.96 -10.95 7.40
C ALA A 87 -5.02 -12.07 7.52
N ARG A 88 -5.33 -12.80 6.43
CA ARG A 88 -6.23 -13.97 6.42
C ARG A 88 -5.59 -15.24 6.98
N GLU A 89 -4.30 -15.41 6.75
CA GLU A 89 -3.53 -16.55 7.27
C GLU A 89 -3.19 -16.41 8.76
N ASN A 90 -3.45 -15.25 9.35
CA ASN A 90 -3.29 -15.03 10.78
C ASN A 90 -4.24 -15.93 11.57
N ASN A 91 -3.69 -16.75 12.46
CA ASN A 91 -4.42 -17.67 13.34
C ASN A 91 -4.55 -17.17 14.80
N VAL A 92 -4.03 -15.97 15.09
CA VAL A 92 -4.06 -15.33 16.42
C VAL A 92 -5.29 -14.44 16.56
N TRP A 93 -5.71 -13.76 15.49
CA TRP A 93 -6.80 -12.79 15.50
C TRP A 93 -7.87 -13.13 14.46
N GLU A 94 -9.14 -13.01 14.85
CA GLU A 94 -10.28 -13.20 13.95
C GLU A 94 -10.74 -11.87 13.32
N TYR A 95 -11.23 -11.93 12.08
CA TYR A 95 -11.85 -10.77 11.44
C TYR A 95 -13.18 -10.42 12.12
N ARG A 96 -13.35 -9.14 12.45
CA ARG A 96 -14.61 -8.64 13.01
C ARG A 96 -15.66 -8.52 11.89
N ASN A 97 -16.85 -9.07 12.13
CA ASN A 97 -18.01 -8.91 11.25
C ASN A 97 -18.71 -7.55 11.44
N SER A 98 -18.57 -6.96 12.62
CA SER A 98 -19.16 -5.65 12.95
C SER A 98 -18.28 -4.88 13.94
N PRO A 99 -18.36 -3.54 13.95
CA PRO A 99 -17.78 -2.76 15.03
C PRO A 99 -18.41 -3.16 16.38
N PRO A 100 -17.66 -3.10 17.49
CA PRO A 100 -18.20 -3.32 18.83
C PRO A 100 -19.32 -2.31 19.16
N ALA A 101 -20.41 -2.79 19.75
CA ALA A 101 -21.60 -1.95 20.03
C ALA A 101 -21.28 -0.73 20.92
N GLN A 102 -20.36 -0.89 21.86
CA GLN A 102 -19.92 0.17 22.77
C GLN A 102 -19.23 1.35 22.07
N TRP A 103 -18.79 1.20 20.82
CA TRP A 103 -18.24 2.33 20.05
C TRP A 103 -19.31 3.37 19.70
N PHE A 104 -20.58 2.98 19.69
CA PHE A 104 -21.72 3.87 19.45
C PHE A 104 -22.31 4.43 20.75
N SER A 105 -21.78 4.03 21.92
CA SER A 105 -22.22 4.57 23.20
C SER A 105 -21.87 6.05 23.31
N SER A 106 -22.74 6.83 23.94
CA SER A 106 -22.43 8.22 24.28
C SER A 106 -21.18 8.27 25.17
N LEU A 107 -20.35 9.30 24.98
CA LEU A 107 -19.22 9.56 25.86
C LEU A 107 -19.70 9.65 27.32
N PRO A 108 -18.96 9.06 28.29
CA PRO A 108 -19.33 9.15 29.70
C PRO A 108 -19.28 10.62 30.15
N SER A 109 -20.13 10.97 31.12
CA SER A 109 -20.10 12.32 31.71
C SER A 109 -18.75 12.57 32.38
N PHE A 110 -18.21 13.78 32.22
CA PHE A 110 -16.90 14.19 32.75
C PHE A 110 -16.68 13.90 34.24
N SER A 111 -17.76 13.79 35.04
CA SER A 111 -17.71 13.41 36.46
C SER A 111 -17.25 11.96 36.73
N SER A 112 -17.16 11.12 35.70
CA SER A 112 -16.89 9.68 35.83
C SER A 112 -15.44 9.30 35.53
N ALA A 113 -14.64 10.25 35.03
CA ALA A 113 -13.29 10.01 34.51
C ALA A 113 -12.16 10.28 35.54
N GLU A 114 -12.50 10.72 36.75
CA GLU A 114 -11.53 10.83 37.85
C GLU A 114 -11.53 9.54 38.68
N ARG A 115 -10.52 8.70 38.44
CA ARG A 115 -10.01 7.74 39.41
C ARG A 115 -8.55 7.45 39.16
#